data_AF-A0A0C3BKW0-F1
#
_entry.id   AF-A0A0C3BKW0-F1
#
_cell.length_a   1.000
_cell.length_b   1.000
_cell.length_c   1.000
_cell.angle_alpha   90.00
_cell.angle_beta   90.00
_cell.angle_gamma   90.00
#
_symmetry.space_group_name_H-M   'P 1'
#
loop_
_entity.id
_entity.type
_entity.pdbx_description
1 polymer ?
#
loop_
_entity_poly.entity_id
_entity_poly.type
_entity_poly.pdbx_seq_one_letter_code
_entity_poly.pdbx_strand_id
1 'polypeptide(L)'
;PSEIVRIIPLARETTLPKVLPWAFYLCTHISVNDILANGVLSWQDKALCLAGKERLWEMQKWHTHAFMLDFKQAPQCASNCSARIPRPLKLENFEVMRINPHPLEEYKDWKTLNLCQRCQTMAETQHRNGREKVWQELPSLFHLGKSWDNICEDQDS
;
A
#
# COMPACT_ATOMS: atom_id res chain seq x y z
N PRO A 1 11.56 -13.58 -0.51
CA PRO A 1 10.28 -13.18 -1.15
C PRO A 1 9.39 -14.38 -1.54
N SER A 2 9.95 -15.42 -2.18
CA SER A 2 9.21 -16.63 -2.61
C SER A 2 8.61 -17.43 -1.47
N GLU A 3 9.25 -17.52 -0.30
CA GLU A 3 8.73 -18.30 0.83
C GLU A 3 7.45 -17.71 1.45
N ILE A 4 7.21 -16.40 1.26
CA ILE A 4 6.05 -15.71 1.85
C ILE A 4 4.73 -16.26 1.29
N VAL A 5 4.72 -16.70 0.03
CA VAL A 5 3.52 -17.28 -0.60
C VAL A 5 3.05 -18.56 0.10
N ARG A 6 3.93 -19.26 0.84
CA ARG A 6 3.60 -20.48 1.60
C ARG A 6 2.82 -20.18 2.88
N ILE A 7 2.84 -18.92 3.35
CA ILE A 7 2.07 -18.50 4.52
C ILE A 7 0.57 -18.54 4.23
N ILE A 8 0.16 -18.22 3.00
CA ILE A 8 -1.26 -18.18 2.61
C ILE A 8 -1.94 -19.55 2.75
N PRO A 9 -1.47 -20.64 2.10
CA PRO A 9 -2.11 -21.95 2.26
C PRO A 9 -2.04 -22.44 3.70
N LEU A 10 -0.90 -22.23 4.39
CA LEU A 10 -0.76 -22.61 5.79
C LEU A 10 -1.77 -21.88 6.70
N ALA A 11 -2.00 -20.59 6.47
CA ALA A 11 -2.96 -19.79 7.23
C ALA A 11 -4.42 -20.16 6.93
N ARG A 12 -4.71 -20.68 5.72
CA ARG A 12 -6.03 -21.23 5.37
C ARG A 12 -6.27 -22.61 5.99
N GLU A 13 -5.22 -23.42 6.13
CA GLU A 13 -5.28 -24.76 6.75
C GLU A 13 -5.28 -24.73 8.28
N THR A 14 -4.92 -23.59 8.88
CA THR A 14 -4.83 -23.41 10.35
C THR A 14 -5.91 -22.44 10.86
N THR A 15 -6.06 -22.34 12.18
CA THR A 15 -7.01 -21.46 12.85
C THR A 15 -6.54 -20.00 12.97
N LEU A 16 -5.63 -19.54 12.10
CA LEU A 16 -5.03 -18.19 12.16
C LEU A 16 -5.34 -17.33 10.92
N PRO A 17 -6.62 -17.09 10.57
CA PRO A 17 -6.98 -16.33 9.37
C PRO A 17 -6.53 -14.85 9.45
N LYS A 18 -6.30 -14.32 10.66
CA LYS A 18 -5.85 -12.93 10.87
C LYS A 18 -4.52 -12.59 10.24
N VAL A 19 -3.68 -13.57 9.90
CA VAL A 19 -2.41 -13.34 9.20
C VAL A 19 -2.60 -13.13 7.70
N LEU A 20 -3.74 -13.57 7.13
CA LEU A 20 -3.96 -13.56 5.69
C LEU A 20 -3.85 -12.17 5.06
N PRO A 21 -4.51 -11.10 5.56
CA PRO A 21 -4.39 -9.78 4.93
C PRO A 21 -2.94 -9.30 4.81
N TRP A 22 -2.14 -9.54 5.85
CA TRP A 22 -0.72 -9.21 5.85
C TRP A 22 0.10 -10.12 4.92
N ALA A 23 -0.17 -11.43 4.88
CA ALA A 23 0.50 -12.35 3.98
C ALA A 23 0.24 -12.00 2.50
N PHE A 24 -1.00 -11.66 2.16
CA PHE A 24 -1.37 -11.16 0.84
C PHE A 24 -0.69 -9.83 0.52
N TYR A 25 -0.66 -8.88 1.46
CA TYR A 25 0.10 -7.64 1.31
C TYR A 25 1.56 -7.92 0.94
N LEU A 26 2.24 -8.82 1.66
CA LEU A 26 3.61 -9.15 1.33
C LEU A 26 3.76 -9.84 -0.04
N CYS A 27 2.80 -10.65 -0.45
CA CYS A 27 2.80 -11.24 -1.79
C CYS A 27 2.69 -10.17 -2.89
N THR A 28 2.13 -8.99 -2.59
CA THR A 28 2.10 -7.88 -3.54
C THR A 28 3.48 -7.28 -3.82
N HIS A 29 4.52 -7.62 -3.03
CA HIS A 29 5.90 -7.23 -3.31
C HIS A 29 6.58 -8.14 -4.36
N ILE A 30 5.90 -9.21 -4.77
CA ILE A 30 6.38 -10.16 -5.78
C ILE A 30 5.99 -9.63 -7.17
N SER A 31 6.82 -9.91 -8.18
CA SER A 31 6.52 -9.52 -9.56
C SER A 31 5.27 -10.25 -10.08
N VAL A 32 4.55 -9.64 -11.03
CA VAL A 32 3.36 -10.27 -11.63
C VAL A 32 3.71 -11.63 -12.24
N ASN A 33 4.84 -11.72 -12.95
CA ASN A 33 5.28 -12.96 -13.59
C ASN A 33 5.57 -14.05 -12.55
N ASP A 34 6.21 -13.70 -11.43
CA ASP A 34 6.51 -14.66 -10.38
C ASP A 34 5.25 -15.12 -9.64
N ILE A 35 4.27 -14.24 -9.41
CA ILE A 35 2.96 -14.63 -8.85
C ILE A 35 2.25 -15.63 -9.78
N LEU A 36 2.24 -15.33 -11.09
CA LEU A 36 1.59 -16.19 -12.10
C LEU A 36 2.27 -17.55 -12.21
N ALA A 37 3.60 -17.59 -12.22
CA ALA A 37 4.40 -18.81 -12.29
C ALA A 37 4.42 -19.61 -10.98
N ASN A 38 3.98 -19.04 -9.87
CA ASN A 38 4.02 -19.69 -8.56
C ASN A 38 3.13 -20.94 -8.51
N GLY A 39 3.70 -22.10 -8.20
CA GLY A 39 2.94 -23.36 -8.09
C GLY A 39 2.25 -23.60 -6.75
N VAL A 40 2.54 -22.78 -5.73
CA VAL A 40 2.00 -22.94 -4.36
C VAL A 40 0.66 -22.21 -4.20
N LEU A 41 0.51 -21.05 -4.83
CA LEU A 41 -0.73 -20.29 -4.77
C LEU A 41 -1.82 -20.90 -5.66
N SER A 42 -3.03 -21.02 -5.10
CA SER A 42 -4.24 -21.31 -5.88
C SER A 42 -4.49 -20.21 -6.92
N TRP A 43 -5.29 -20.49 -7.95
CA TRP A 43 -5.64 -19.47 -8.93
C TRP A 43 -6.42 -18.32 -8.29
N GLN A 44 -7.24 -18.61 -7.27
CA GLN A 44 -7.97 -17.61 -6.49
C GLN A 44 -7.01 -16.70 -5.73
N ASP A 45 -6.03 -17.26 -5.02
CA ASP A 45 -5.08 -16.47 -4.24
C ASP A 45 -4.18 -15.63 -5.17
N LYS A 46 -3.81 -16.14 -6.36
CA LYS A 46 -3.15 -15.34 -7.40
C LYS A 46 -4.00 -14.15 -7.82
N ALA A 47 -5.29 -14.37 -8.09
CA ALA A 47 -6.21 -13.30 -8.47
C ALA A 47 -6.33 -12.25 -7.36
N LEU A 48 -6.41 -12.67 -6.08
CA LEU A 48 -6.43 -11.77 -4.93
C LEU A 48 -5.13 -10.97 -4.79
N CYS A 49 -3.97 -11.59 -5.00
CA CYS A 49 -2.68 -10.88 -4.98
C CYS A 49 -2.62 -9.80 -6.08
N LEU A 50 -3.03 -10.14 -7.30
CA LEU A 50 -2.99 -9.23 -8.45
C LEU A 50 -4.00 -8.09 -8.32
N ALA A 51 -5.25 -8.39 -7.93
CA ALA A 51 -6.26 -7.38 -7.68
C ALA A 51 -5.87 -6.48 -6.49
N GLY A 52 -5.29 -7.08 -5.44
CA GLY A 52 -4.78 -6.37 -4.28
C GLY A 52 -3.64 -5.42 -4.62
N LYS A 53 -2.72 -5.79 -5.53
CA LYS A 53 -1.69 -4.86 -6.05
C LYS A 53 -2.32 -3.59 -6.62
N GLU A 54 -3.32 -3.72 -7.49
CA GLU A 54 -3.99 -2.55 -8.09
C GLU A 54 -4.70 -1.69 -7.03
N ARG A 55 -5.38 -2.32 -6.07
CA ARG A 55 -6.06 -1.59 -4.99
C ARG A 55 -5.08 -0.91 -4.04
N LEU A 56 -3.98 -1.56 -3.68
CA LEU A 56 -2.91 -0.96 -2.88
C LEU A 56 -2.27 0.21 -3.60
N TRP A 57 -2.14 0.15 -4.92
CA TRP A 57 -1.69 1.28 -5.72
C TRP A 57 -2.65 2.47 -5.63
N GLU A 58 -3.97 2.26 -5.76
CA GLU A 58 -4.96 3.32 -5.54
C GLU A 58 -4.84 3.92 -4.14
N MET A 59 -4.75 3.07 -3.12
CA MET A 59 -4.57 3.52 -1.74
C MET A 59 -3.28 4.32 -1.54
N GLN A 60 -2.18 3.91 -2.19
CA GLN A 60 -0.92 4.61 -2.14
C GLN A 60 -1.07 6.02 -2.73
N LYS A 61 -1.64 6.14 -3.93
CA LYS A 61 -1.85 7.43 -4.59
C LYS A 61 -2.65 8.41 -3.73
N TRP A 62 -3.79 7.96 -3.20
CA TRP A 62 -4.77 8.85 -2.61
C TRP A 62 -4.61 9.06 -1.11
N HIS A 63 -3.89 8.18 -0.41
CA HIS A 63 -3.77 8.27 1.04
C HIS A 63 -2.35 8.46 1.52
N THR A 64 -1.41 7.59 1.13
CA THR A 64 -0.07 7.61 1.72
C THR A 64 0.86 8.55 0.98
N HIS A 65 0.68 8.73 -0.33
CA HIS A 65 1.52 9.55 -1.21
C HIS A 65 0.79 10.78 -1.77
N ALA A 66 -0.40 11.09 -1.25
CA ALA A 66 -1.17 12.27 -1.67
C ALA A 66 -0.38 13.58 -1.50
N PHE A 67 0.54 13.66 -0.52
CA PHE A 67 1.44 14.80 -0.36
C PHE A 67 2.38 15.04 -1.55
N MET A 68 2.63 14.03 -2.40
CA MET A 68 3.41 14.16 -3.63
C MET A 68 2.54 14.44 -4.87
N LEU A 69 1.32 13.89 -4.90
CA LEU A 69 0.45 13.92 -6.08
C LEU A 69 -0.51 15.11 -6.09
N ASP A 70 -1.04 15.47 -4.92
CA ASP A 70 -1.94 16.59 -4.67
C ASP A 70 -1.43 17.38 -3.45
N PHE A 71 -0.22 17.95 -3.59
CA PHE A 71 0.39 18.68 -2.48
C PHE A 71 -0.46 19.88 -2.06
N LYS A 72 -0.81 19.90 -0.77
CA LYS A 72 -1.47 21.03 -0.12
C LYS A 72 -0.46 21.76 0.75
N GLN A 73 -0.37 23.08 0.58
CA GLN A 73 0.51 23.90 1.39
C GLN A 73 -0.07 24.04 2.81
N ALA A 74 0.79 23.96 3.83
CA ALA A 74 0.37 24.23 5.20
C ALA A 74 -0.11 25.70 5.33
N PRO A 75 -1.22 25.98 6.04
CA PRO A 75 -1.77 27.34 6.16
C PRO A 75 -0.78 28.39 6.66
N GLN A 76 0.20 27.98 7.46
CA GLN A 76 1.19 28.85 8.07
C GLN A 76 2.56 28.78 7.36
N CYS A 77 2.58 28.33 6.11
CA CYS A 77 3.81 28.24 5.31
C CYS A 77 4.37 29.63 5.02
N ALA A 78 5.63 29.88 5.42
CA ALA A 78 6.32 31.15 5.17
C ALA A 78 7.11 31.19 3.84
N SER A 79 7.23 30.06 3.15
CA SER A 79 8.22 29.87 2.06
C SER A 79 7.61 29.59 0.69
N ASN A 80 6.28 29.67 0.56
CA ASN A 80 5.53 29.35 -0.66
C ASN A 80 5.95 27.98 -1.27
N CYS A 81 5.91 26.92 -0.45
CA CYS A 81 6.37 25.59 -0.85
C CYS A 81 5.61 25.03 -2.05
N SER A 82 4.34 25.39 -2.25
CA SER A 82 3.55 24.92 -3.39
C SER A 82 4.15 25.28 -4.75
N ALA A 83 4.85 26.41 -4.83
CA ALA A 83 5.55 26.85 -6.05
C ALA A 83 6.92 26.18 -6.24
N ARG A 84 7.45 25.51 -5.21
CA ARG A 84 8.81 24.93 -5.20
C ARG A 84 8.83 23.42 -5.36
N ILE A 85 7.70 22.75 -5.14
CA ILE A 85 7.63 21.31 -5.39
C ILE A 85 7.75 21.09 -6.90
N PRO A 86 8.76 20.32 -7.34
CA PRO A 86 8.85 19.93 -8.74
C PRO A 86 7.56 19.19 -9.14
N ARG A 87 6.76 19.79 -10.02
CA ARG A 87 5.66 19.09 -10.71
C ARG A 87 6.19 18.54 -12.04
N PRO A 88 5.78 17.35 -12.52
CA PRO A 88 5.28 16.16 -11.81
C PRO A 88 6.44 15.19 -11.51
N LEU A 89 6.21 14.21 -10.62
CA LEU A 89 7.02 12.99 -10.56
C LEU A 89 7.18 12.44 -12.00
N LYS A 90 8.41 12.12 -12.42
CA LYS A 90 8.64 11.53 -13.75
C LYS A 90 7.73 10.30 -13.91
N LEU A 91 7.17 10.09 -15.09
CA LEU A 91 6.33 8.93 -15.39
C LEU A 91 6.98 7.61 -14.95
N GLU A 92 8.30 7.50 -15.13
CA GLU A 92 9.10 6.36 -14.68
C GLU A 92 8.99 6.11 -13.16
N ASN A 93 9.02 7.18 -12.35
CA ASN A 93 8.87 7.05 -10.89
C ASN A 93 7.45 6.57 -10.53
N PHE A 94 6.43 7.01 -11.27
CA PHE A 94 5.06 6.52 -11.09
C PHE A 94 4.93 5.04 -11.44
N GLU A 95 5.47 4.62 -12.58
CA GLU A 95 5.39 3.22 -13.00
C GLU A 95 6.14 2.29 -12.04
N VAL A 96 7.31 2.70 -11.53
CA VAL A 96 8.03 1.92 -10.50
C VAL A 96 7.18 1.74 -9.26
N MET A 97 6.53 2.80 -8.75
CA MET A 97 5.63 2.72 -7.60
C MET A 97 4.37 1.90 -7.89
N ARG A 98 3.87 1.92 -9.13
CA ARG A 98 2.70 1.16 -9.56
C ARG A 98 3.00 -0.34 -9.64
N ILE A 99 4.15 -0.71 -10.20
CA ILE A 99 4.58 -2.12 -10.33
C ILE A 99 4.76 -2.76 -8.95
N ASN A 100 5.21 -1.97 -7.98
CA ASN A 100 5.51 -2.43 -6.63
C ASN A 100 4.93 -1.47 -5.57
N PRO A 101 3.61 -1.53 -5.33
CA PRO A 101 2.97 -0.63 -4.37
C PRO A 101 3.32 -1.05 -2.94
N HIS A 102 3.84 -0.11 -2.16
CA HIS A 102 4.24 -0.28 -0.76
C HIS A 102 3.58 0.77 0.14
N PRO A 103 2.24 0.88 0.14
CA PRO A 103 1.56 1.93 0.88
C PRO A 103 1.77 1.88 2.39
N LEU A 104 2.20 0.74 2.96
CA LEU A 104 2.49 0.61 4.39
C LEU A 104 3.95 0.92 4.76
N GLU A 105 4.84 1.14 3.80
CA GLU A 105 6.22 1.51 4.08
C GLU A 105 6.35 2.99 4.46
N GLU A 106 7.34 3.29 5.29
CA GLU A 106 7.68 4.66 5.63
C GLU A 106 8.40 5.34 4.47
N TYR A 107 7.96 6.54 4.12
CA TYR A 107 8.72 7.41 3.23
C TYR A 107 9.97 7.93 3.97
N LYS A 108 11.14 7.81 3.35
CA LYS A 108 12.44 8.16 3.96
C LYS A 108 13.04 9.45 3.41
N ASP A 109 12.67 9.82 2.19
CA ASP A 109 13.33 10.89 1.44
C ASP A 109 12.70 12.27 1.66
N TRP A 110 12.20 12.57 2.86
CA TRP A 110 11.53 13.84 3.18
C TRP A 110 12.38 15.08 2.86
N LYS A 111 13.69 14.98 3.08
CA LYS A 111 14.64 16.07 2.84
C LYS A 111 14.74 16.46 1.36
N THR A 112 14.49 15.53 0.44
CA THR A 112 14.58 15.80 -1.01
C THR A 112 13.44 16.69 -1.52
N LEU A 113 12.34 16.78 -0.75
CA LEU A 113 11.18 17.60 -1.10
C LEU A 113 11.40 19.10 -0.88
N ASN A 114 12.48 19.49 -0.19
CA ASN A 114 12.86 20.90 0.06
C ASN A 114 11.70 21.76 0.64
N LEU A 115 10.88 21.15 1.50
CA LEU A 115 9.76 21.81 2.16
C LEU A 115 10.23 22.60 3.39
N CYS A 116 9.50 23.67 3.74
CA CYS A 116 9.67 24.27 5.06
C CYS A 116 9.15 23.32 6.15
N GLN A 117 9.63 23.49 7.38
CA GLN A 117 9.31 22.60 8.50
C GLN A 117 7.81 22.34 8.67
N ARG A 118 6.96 23.36 8.54
CA ARG A 118 5.51 23.21 8.72
C ARG A 118 4.87 22.35 7.63
N CYS A 119 5.27 22.54 6.38
CA CYS A 119 4.79 21.72 5.26
C CYS A 119 5.28 20.28 5.37
N GLN A 120 6.54 20.09 5.78
CA GLN A 120 7.09 18.76 6.00
C GLN A 120 6.33 18.01 7.10
N THR A 121 6.13 18.64 8.27
CA THR A 121 5.37 18.02 9.37
C THR A 121 3.94 17.67 8.96
N MET A 122 3.27 18.52 8.16
CA MET A 122 1.94 18.23 7.65
C MET A 122 1.94 17.03 6.69
N ALA A 123 2.92 16.95 5.78
CA ALA A 123 3.07 15.85 4.83
C ALA A 123 3.42 14.52 5.54
N GLU A 124 4.31 14.55 6.53
CA GLU A 124 4.64 13.39 7.38
C GLU A 124 3.40 12.89 8.14
N THR A 125 2.59 13.81 8.67
CA THR A 125 1.33 13.47 9.36
C THR A 125 0.33 12.85 8.39
N GLN A 126 0.16 13.44 7.20
CA GLN A 126 -0.72 12.90 6.16
C GLN A 126 -0.30 11.49 5.75
N HIS A 127 1.00 11.28 5.50
CA HIS A 127 1.54 9.98 5.14
C HIS A 127 1.32 8.93 6.23
N ARG A 128 1.59 9.27 7.50
CA ARG A 128 1.37 8.40 8.66
C ARG A 128 -0.10 8.00 8.79
N ASN A 129 -1.01 8.96 8.74
CA ASN A 129 -2.45 8.70 8.82
C ASN A 129 -2.93 7.87 7.62
N GLY A 130 -2.37 8.12 6.43
CA GLY A 130 -2.62 7.32 5.25
C GLY A 130 -2.21 5.86 5.44
N ARG A 131 -1.03 5.60 6.01
CA ARG A 131 -0.54 4.24 6.31
C ARG A 131 -1.46 3.52 7.28
N GLU A 132 -1.86 4.20 8.36
CA GLU A 132 -2.81 3.64 9.33
C GLU A 132 -4.15 3.31 8.67
N LYS A 133 -4.67 4.19 7.81
CA LYS A 133 -5.88 3.92 7.04
C LYS A 133 -5.74 2.68 6.15
N VAL A 134 -4.64 2.56 5.40
CA VAL A 134 -4.36 1.39 4.57
C VAL A 134 -4.28 0.11 5.40
N TRP A 135 -3.65 0.19 6.58
CA TRP A 135 -3.60 -0.93 7.50
C TRP A 135 -5.00 -1.38 7.89
N GLN A 136 -5.89 -0.46 8.29
CA GLN A 136 -7.26 -0.80 8.67
C GLN A 136 -8.09 -1.42 7.54
N GLU A 137 -7.88 -0.97 6.29
CA GLU A 137 -8.61 -1.48 5.12
C GLU A 137 -8.01 -2.76 4.53
N LEU A 138 -6.83 -3.21 4.98
CA LEU A 138 -6.12 -4.34 4.39
C LEU A 138 -6.98 -5.61 4.19
N PRO A 139 -7.83 -6.03 5.15
CA PRO A 139 -8.70 -7.18 4.95
C PRO A 139 -9.66 -7.03 3.76
N SER A 140 -10.26 -5.84 3.61
CA SER A 140 -11.24 -5.58 2.55
C SER A 140 -10.57 -5.44 1.19
N LEU A 141 -9.34 -4.90 1.14
CA LEU A 141 -8.54 -4.84 -0.08
C LEU A 141 -8.29 -6.22 -0.71
N PHE A 142 -8.28 -7.29 0.10
CA PHE A 142 -8.10 -8.66 -0.34
C PHE A 142 -9.38 -9.52 -0.27
N HIS A 143 -10.55 -8.91 -0.06
CA HIS A 143 -11.83 -9.63 0.09
C HIS A 143 -11.77 -10.72 1.17
N LEU A 144 -11.05 -10.46 2.25
CA LEU A 144 -10.93 -11.39 3.38
C LEU A 144 -11.90 -11.04 4.50
N GLY A 145 -12.73 -10.01 4.35
CA GLY A 145 -13.64 -9.49 5.36
C GLY A 145 -13.66 -7.96 5.35
N LYS A 146 -14.62 -7.36 6.06
CA LYS A 146 -14.80 -5.90 6.09
C LYS A 146 -13.79 -5.17 6.99
N SER A 147 -13.29 -5.85 8.01
CA SER A 147 -12.39 -5.31 9.04
C SER A 147 -11.48 -6.42 9.58
N TRP A 148 -10.53 -6.05 10.44
CA TRP A 148 -9.64 -7.00 11.11
C TRP A 148 -10.35 -7.92 12.13
N ASP A 149 -11.52 -7.51 12.62
CA ASP A 149 -12.30 -8.30 13.56
C ASP A 149 -13.13 -9.38 12.86
N ASN A 150 -13.48 -9.14 11.58
CA ASN A 150 -14.42 -9.95 10.80
C ASN A 150 -13.71 -10.69 9.65
N ILE A 151 -12.47 -11.13 9.89
CA ILE A 151 -11.68 -11.82 8.87
C ILE A 151 -12.25 -13.22 8.64
N CYS A 152 -12.48 -13.56 7.38
CA CYS A 152 -13.02 -14.80 6.84
C CYS A 152 -14.52 -15.05 7.05
N GLU A 153 -15.31 -14.05 7.47
CA GLU A 153 -16.78 -14.17 7.55
C GLU A 153 -17.45 -14.27 6.17
N ASP A 154 -16.85 -13.70 5.12
CA ASP A 154 -17.43 -13.62 3.77
C ASP A 154 -16.94 -14.73 2.82
N GLN A 155 -16.23 -15.77 3.31
CA GLN A 155 -15.64 -16.83 2.47
C GLN A 155 -16.53 -18.09 2.30
N ASP A 156 -17.69 -18.15 2.95
CA ASP A 156 -18.61 -19.30 2.95
C ASP A 156 -19.76 -19.19 1.92
N SER A 157 -19.55 -18.55 0.76
CA SER A 157 -20.58 -18.42 -0.30
C SER A 157 -20.15 -19.01 -1.64
#